data_AF-A0A933CDU3-F1
#
_entry.id   AF-A0A933CDU3-F1
#
_cell.length_a   1.000
_cell.length_b   1.000
_cell.length_c   1.000
_cell.angle_alpha   90.00
_cell.angle_beta   90.00
_cell.angle_gamma   90.00
#
_symmetry.space_group_name_H-M   'P 1'
#
loop_
_entity.id
_entity.type
_entity.pdbx_description
1 polymer ?
#
loop_
_entity_poly.entity_id
_entity_poly.type
_entity_poly.pdbx_seq_one_letter_code
_entity_poly.pdbx_strand_id
1 'polypeptide(L)'
;MVIKQEIIEVLKNFIDPELGIDVYTLGLIYGVDFDEKKQAVKITMTFTTPMCPYGPQMVGELQSRFRALGIDKPEIDVVFDPPWEPSQTVREMLGV
;
A
#
# COMPACT_ATOMS: atom_id res chain seq x y z
N MET A 1 -9.18 -20.14 0.11
CA MET A 1 -8.56 -19.05 0.90
C MET A 1 -8.51 -17.81 0.00
N VAL A 2 -9.32 -16.80 0.31
CA VAL A 2 -9.65 -15.68 -0.61
C VAL A 2 -8.94 -14.37 -0.22
N ILE A 3 -8.42 -14.30 1.01
CA ILE A 3 -7.97 -13.06 1.65
C ILE A 3 -6.77 -12.41 0.93
N LYS A 4 -5.85 -13.21 0.36
CA LYS A 4 -4.68 -12.65 -0.35
C LYS A 4 -5.08 -11.86 -1.60
N GLN A 5 -6.08 -12.32 -2.35
CA GLN A 5 -6.57 -11.60 -3.52
C GLN A 5 -7.26 -10.30 -3.09
N GLU A 6 -8.08 -10.35 -2.04
CA GLU A 6 -8.76 -9.16 -1.52
C GLU A 6 -7.78 -8.10 -0.98
N ILE A 7 -6.68 -8.52 -0.34
CA ILE A 7 -5.62 -7.59 0.06
C ILE A 7 -5.05 -6.84 -1.15
N ILE A 8 -4.75 -7.56 -2.23
CA ILE A 8 -4.22 -6.97 -3.46
C ILE A 8 -5.27 -6.03 -4.08
N GLU A 9 -6.54 -6.41 -4.07
CA GLU A 9 -7.63 -5.57 -4.58
C GLU A 9 -7.77 -4.29 -3.75
N VAL A 10 -7.68 -4.35 -2.42
CA VAL A 10 -7.68 -3.16 -1.57
C VAL A 10 -6.53 -2.22 -1.95
N LEU A 11 -5.32 -2.75 -2.14
CA LEU A 11 -4.15 -1.96 -2.54
C LEU A 11 -4.32 -1.33 -3.93
N LYS A 12 -4.89 -2.05 -4.90
CA LYS A 12 -5.19 -1.54 -6.25
C LYS A 12 -6.31 -0.50 -6.27
N ASN A 13 -7.24 -0.55 -5.31
CA ASN A 13 -8.29 0.45 -5.16
C ASN A 13 -7.86 1.65 -4.31
N PHE A 14 -6.65 1.61 -3.75
CA PHE A 14 -6.12 2.69 -2.93
C PHE A 14 -5.31 3.64 -3.81
N ILE A 15 -5.95 4.75 -4.18
CA ILE A 15 -5.42 5.74 -5.12
C ILE A 15 -4.65 6.81 -4.35
N ASP A 16 -3.44 7.11 -4.81
CA ASP A 16 -2.68 8.25 -4.33
C ASP A 16 -3.36 9.55 -4.81
N PRO A 17 -3.82 10.43 -3.91
CA PRO A 17 -4.54 11.64 -4.30
C PRO A 17 -3.65 12.69 -4.99
N GLU A 18 -2.32 12.59 -4.89
CA GLU A 18 -1.40 13.51 -5.56
C GLU A 18 -1.17 13.09 -7.02
N LEU A 19 -0.95 11.80 -7.27
CA LEU A 19 -0.67 11.27 -8.61
C LEU A 19 -1.90 10.76 -9.37
N GLY A 20 -3.00 10.47 -8.68
CA GLY A 20 -4.22 9.92 -9.28
C GLY A 20 -4.08 8.47 -9.76
N ILE A 21 -3.04 7.76 -9.32
CA ILE A 21 -2.73 6.36 -9.67
C ILE A 21 -2.74 5.53 -8.39
N ASP A 22 -3.09 4.25 -8.48
CA ASP A 22 -3.09 3.36 -7.33
C ASP A 22 -1.68 3.01 -6.83
N VAL A 23 -1.57 2.82 -5.51
CA VAL A 23 -0.28 2.55 -4.83
C VAL A 23 0.37 1.24 -5.32
N TYR A 24 -0.42 0.30 -5.83
CA TYR A 24 0.07 -0.95 -6.39
C TYR A 24 0.72 -0.73 -7.76
N THR A 25 0.06 -0.01 -8.67
CA THR A 25 0.57 0.35 -10.00
C THR A 25 1.77 1.28 -9.90
N LEU A 26 1.75 2.24 -8.98
CA LEU A 26 2.91 3.10 -8.70
C LEU A 26 4.12 2.30 -8.20
N GLY A 27 3.95 1.07 -7.71
CA GLY A 27 5.03 0.29 -7.14
C GLY A 27 5.49 0.81 -5.78
N LEU A 28 4.58 1.43 -5.02
CA LEU A 28 4.85 1.91 -3.67
C LEU A 28 4.86 0.78 -2.63
N ILE A 29 4.38 -0.41 -3.00
CA ILE A 29 4.32 -1.58 -2.14
C ILE A 29 5.59 -2.41 -2.32
N TYR A 30 6.45 -2.42 -1.30
CA TYR A 30 7.69 -3.21 -1.30
C TYR A 30 7.46 -4.67 -0.89
N GLY A 31 6.48 -4.91 -0.01
CA GLY A 31 6.19 -6.25 0.46
C GLY A 31 4.81 -6.36 1.11
N VAL A 32 4.19 -7.53 0.93
CA VAL A 32 2.95 -7.92 1.61
C VAL A 32 3.17 -9.31 2.18
N ASP A 33 3.25 -9.40 3.50
CA ASP A 33 3.35 -10.65 4.24
C ASP A 33 2.02 -10.92 4.93
N PHE A 34 1.42 -12.08 4.66
CA PHE A 34 0.13 -12.45 5.21
C PHE A 34 0.24 -13.77 5.97
N ASP A 35 -0.05 -13.73 7.27
CA ASP A 35 -0.08 -14.89 8.15
C ASP A 35 -1.52 -15.40 8.28
N GLU A 36 -1.85 -16.40 7.48
CA GLU A 36 -3.18 -17.05 7.46
C GLU A 36 -3.56 -17.64 8.82
N LYS A 37 -2.60 -18.11 9.62
CA LYS A 37 -2.88 -18.75 10.91
C LYS A 37 -3.28 -17.73 11.97
N LYS A 38 -2.74 -16.51 11.88
CA LYS A 38 -2.98 -15.42 12.83
C LYS A 38 -3.93 -14.35 12.30
N GLN A 39 -4.42 -14.49 11.07
CA GLN A 39 -5.18 -13.45 10.36
C GLN A 39 -4.50 -12.08 10.47
N ALA A 40 -3.18 -12.07 10.31
CA ALA A 40 -2.36 -10.86 10.40
C ALA A 40 -1.78 -10.54 9.03
N VAL A 41 -1.73 -9.25 8.69
CA VAL A 41 -1.03 -8.79 7.48
C VAL A 41 0.00 -7.76 7.88
N LYS A 42 1.19 -7.87 7.32
CA LYS A 42 2.24 -6.87 7.40
C LYS A 42 2.52 -6.35 5.99
N ILE A 43 2.37 -5.05 5.80
CA ILE A 43 2.61 -4.40 4.52
C ILE A 43 3.75 -3.41 4.70
N THR A 44 4.78 -3.54 3.88
CA THR A 44 5.87 -2.57 3.80
C THR A 44 5.67 -1.74 2.54
N MET A 45 5.53 -0.44 2.71
CA MET A 45 5.29 0.50 1.62
C MET A 45 6.09 1.78 1.80
N THR A 46 6.14 2.59 0.76
CA THR A 46 6.69 3.95 0.77
C THR A 46 5.63 4.94 0.28
N PHE A 47 5.85 6.22 0.52
CA PHE A 47 5.08 7.28 -0.13
C PHE A 47 5.92 7.97 -1.22
N THR A 48 5.21 8.65 -2.13
CA THR A 48 5.79 9.53 -3.13
C THR A 48 6.55 10.70 -2.50
N THR A 49 6.13 11.13 -1.31
CA THR A 49 6.76 12.23 -0.55
C THR A 49 6.98 11.89 0.94
N PRO A 50 8.18 12.15 1.50
CA PRO A 50 8.53 11.77 2.88
C PRO A 50 7.87 12.61 3.98
N MET A 51 7.28 13.75 3.62
CA MET A 51 6.67 14.70 4.55
C MET A 51 5.20 14.92 4.22
N CYS A 52 4.48 13.86 3.86
CA CYS A 52 3.05 13.99 3.57
C CYS A 52 2.25 13.93 4.90
N PRO A 53 1.58 15.02 5.33
CA PRO A 53 0.78 15.03 6.57
C PRO A 53 -0.38 14.02 6.54
N TYR A 54 -0.73 13.53 5.34
CA TYR A 54 -1.76 12.53 5.10
C TYR A 54 -1.28 11.08 5.31
N GLY A 55 0.02 10.82 5.44
CA GLY A 55 0.56 9.46 5.61
C GLY A 55 -0.13 8.66 6.73
N PRO A 56 -0.23 9.19 7.97
CA PRO A 56 -0.92 8.50 9.07
C PRO A 56 -2.41 8.24 8.80
N GLN A 57 -3.07 9.16 8.09
CA GLN A 57 -4.48 9.03 7.75
C GLN A 57 -4.69 7.94 6.69
N MET A 58 -3.84 7.90 5.67
CA MET A 58 -3.85 6.86 4.63
C MET A 58 -3.58 5.48 5.23
N VAL A 59 -2.62 5.39 6.15
CA VAL A 59 -2.35 4.16 6.91
C VAL A 59 -3.58 3.73 7.72
N GLY A 60 -4.23 4.66 8.43
CA GLY A 60 -5.45 4.37 9.19
C GLY A 60 -6.61 3.87 8.32
N GLU A 61 -6.82 4.51 7.16
CA GLU A 61 -7.81 4.08 6.16
C GLU A 61 -7.54 2.66 5.65
N LEU A 62 -6.29 2.36 5.27
CA LEU A 62 -5.90 1.03 4.83
C LEU A 62 -6.08 -0.02 5.93
N GLN A 63 -5.65 0.27 7.16
CA GLN A 63 -5.88 -0.63 8.29
C GLN A 63 -7.37 -0.91 8.51
N SER A 64 -8.22 0.11 8.38
CA SER A 64 -9.68 -0.05 8.50
C SER A 64 -10.24 -0.97 7.41
N ARG A 65 -9.80 -0.79 6.15
CA ARG A 65 -10.18 -1.66 5.02
C ARG A 65 -9.73 -3.11 5.25
N PHE A 66 -8.50 -3.33 5.73
CA PHE A 66 -8.02 -4.67 6.06
C PHE A 66 -8.80 -5.31 7.21
N ARG A 67 -9.14 -4.54 8.25
CA ARG A 67 -10.02 -5.04 9.33
C ARG A 67 -11.39 -5.46 8.81
N ALA A 68 -11.96 -4.71 7.86
CA ALA A 68 -13.23 -5.06 7.23
C ALA A 68 -13.17 -6.38 6.43
N LEU A 69 -12.00 -6.78 5.94
CA LEU A 69 -11.75 -8.09 5.31
C LEU A 69 -11.57 -9.23 6.32
N GLY A 70 -11.66 -8.96 7.63
CA GLY A 70 -11.47 -9.97 8.68
C GLY A 70 -10.01 -10.19 9.10
N ILE A 71 -9.13 -9.21 8.85
CA ILE A 71 -7.76 -9.22 9.35
C ILE A 71 -7.75 -8.64 10.76
N ASP A 72 -7.29 -9.43 11.74
CA ASP A 72 -7.30 -9.05 13.16
C ASP A 72 -6.24 -7.97 13.44
N LYS A 73 -5.06 -8.11 12.81
CA LYS A 73 -3.92 -7.21 12.99
C LYS A 73 -3.30 -6.79 11.66
N PRO A 74 -3.76 -5.68 11.07
CA PRO A 74 -3.06 -5.04 9.97
C PRO A 74 -1.94 -4.15 10.47
N GLU A 75 -0.71 -4.53 10.17
CA GLU A 75 0.50 -3.75 10.40
C GLU A 75 0.94 -3.13 9.06
N ILE A 76 1.10 -1.82 9.04
CA ILE A 76 1.55 -1.08 7.86
C ILE A 76 2.81 -0.33 8.27
N ASP A 77 3.92 -0.71 7.65
CA ASP A 77 5.24 -0.16 7.88
C ASP A 77 5.60 0.74 6.69
N VAL A 78 5.78 2.03 6.98
CA VAL A 78 6.14 3.02 5.96
C VAL A 78 7.63 3.27 6.06
N VAL A 79 8.36 2.86 5.03
CA VAL A 79 9.80 3.06 4.91
C VAL A 79 10.09 4.04 3.78
N PHE A 80 11.10 4.87 3.98
CA PHE A 80 11.60 5.81 2.96
C PHE A 80 12.97 5.41 2.42
N ASP A 81 13.54 4.33 2.97
CA ASP A 81 14.80 3.76 2.55
C ASP A 81 14.56 2.27 2.21
N PRO A 82 14.83 1.84 0.97
CA PRO A 82 15.31 2.64 -0.17
C PRO A 82 14.24 3.64 -0.67
N PRO A 83 14.65 4.73 -1.34
CA PRO A 83 13.72 5.68 -1.94
C PRO A 83 12.89 4.99 -3.02
N TRP A 84 11.67 5.48 -3.22
CA TRP A 84 10.80 4.98 -4.28
C TRP A 84 11.40 5.25 -5.67
N GLU A 85 11.59 4.19 -6.45
CA GLU A 85 11.98 4.29 -7.85
C GLU A 85 10.83 3.82 -8.76
N PRO A 86 10.17 4.73 -9.50
CA PRO A 86 9.11 4.34 -10.42
C PRO A 86 9.63 3.47 -11.55
N SER A 87 8.89 2.42 -11.90
CA SER A 87 9.18 1.59 -13.07
C SER A 87 9.07 2.40 -14.37
N GLN A 88 9.69 1.94 -15.47
CA GLN A 88 9.60 2.62 -16.78
C GLN A 88 8.16 2.92 -17.19
N THR A 89 7.24 1.99 -16.96
CA THR A 89 5.82 2.18 -17.26
C THR A 89 5.20 3.30 -16.44
N VAL A 90 5.51 3.38 -15.15
CA VAL A 90 5.03 4.48 -14.28
C VAL A 90 5.63 5.81 -14.70
N ARG A 91 6.91 5.83 -15.09
CA ARG A 91 7.59 7.02 -15.61
C ARG A 91 6.92 7.55 -16.89
N GLU A 92 6.58 6.66 -17.82
CA GLU A 92 5.83 7.02 -19.03
C GLU A 92 4.45 7.59 -18.70
N MET A 93 3.73 7.02 -17.71
CA MET A 93 2.41 7.55 -17.28
C MET A 93 2.52 8.94 -16.65
N LEU A 94 3.60 9.21 -15.94
CA LEU A 94 3.85 10.50 -15.28
C LEU A 94 4.52 11.52 -16.22
N GLY A 95 4.95 11.11 -17.42
CA GLY A 95 5.61 11.97 -18.41
C GLY A 95 7.03 12.41 -18.02
N VAL A 96 7.75 11.58 -17.26
CA VAL A 96 9.11 11.85 -16.72
C VAL A 96 10.15 10.79 -17.09
#